data_AF-A0A9Q3UAC9-F1
#
_entry.id   AF-A0A9Q3UAC9-F1
#
_cell.length_a   1.000
_cell.length_b   1.000
_cell.length_c   1.000
_cell.angle_alpha   90.00
_cell.angle_beta   90.00
_cell.angle_gamma   90.00
#
_symmetry.space_group_name_H-M   'P 1'
#
loop_
_entity.id
_entity.type
_entity.pdbx_description
1 polymer ?
#
loop_
_entity_poly.entity_id
_entity_poly.type
_entity_poly.pdbx_seq_one_letter_code
_entity_poly.pdbx_strand_id
1 'polypeptide(L)'
;MAEPTKQPVVIEHQPNTQKNGHHDKKTGYIKDSASRIKNIAQSHGLDALLQTDPPAKSALERAQLRDQRRQEQRQKNLEQILKLAHSACRDETAGEPDQDWLYRFFDMAQDIHNSSMQKLWAQVMKREVTNPGSTSMKALKVLKDMSPKEAQTLQRAASLACSFGGDNSKKLLIGYKAHGGIFNFGKRDTTSNLNMGSFQLPYSSLLVLIELGLLHSTELESGEIGIETPLILAYQGKNLSLQVNTKGIRLLYYRFTPTGNELCKLLGNKPNSQYYDQMFALLNQKFSVSTEASSSVNYTV
;
A
#
# COMPACT_ATOMS: atom_id res chain seq x y z
N MET A 1 0.81 31.57 -16.10
CA MET A 1 0.82 30.27 -16.82
C MET A 1 0.56 29.19 -15.78
N ALA A 2 -0.56 28.50 -15.89
CA ALA A 2 -1.10 27.64 -14.83
C ALA A 2 -0.47 26.23 -14.89
N GLU A 3 -0.01 25.74 -13.74
CA GLU A 3 0.51 24.38 -13.54
C GLU A 3 -0.61 23.32 -13.66
N PRO A 4 -0.37 22.18 -14.33
CA PRO A 4 -1.34 21.10 -14.36
C PRO A 4 -1.29 20.27 -13.07
N THR A 5 -2.40 20.31 -12.35
CA THR A 5 -2.71 19.53 -11.15
C THR A 5 -2.61 18.02 -11.39
N LYS A 6 -1.84 17.33 -10.53
CA LYS A 6 -1.70 15.86 -10.52
C LYS A 6 -3.07 15.21 -10.21
N GLN A 7 -3.62 14.44 -11.14
CA GLN A 7 -4.79 13.60 -10.87
C GLN A 7 -4.38 12.35 -10.07
N PRO A 8 -5.00 12.08 -8.90
CA PRO A 8 -4.75 10.87 -8.13
C PRO A 8 -5.53 9.68 -8.70
N VAL A 9 -4.89 8.51 -8.74
CA VAL A 9 -5.59 7.23 -9.01
C VAL A 9 -6.39 6.86 -7.74
N VAL A 10 -7.68 7.17 -7.78
CA VAL A 10 -8.70 6.67 -6.86
C VAL A 10 -9.32 5.42 -7.47
N ILE A 11 -9.48 4.36 -6.67
CA ILE A 11 -10.27 3.18 -7.09
C ILE A 11 -11.72 3.49 -6.73
N GLU A 12 -12.41 4.19 -7.62
CA GLU A 12 -13.86 4.40 -7.53
C GLU A 12 -14.60 3.31 -8.32
N HIS A 13 -15.61 2.71 -7.69
CA HIS A 13 -16.66 1.97 -8.37
C HIS A 13 -17.71 2.99 -8.85
N GLN A 14 -17.87 3.18 -10.16
CA GLN A 14 -19.03 3.87 -10.70
C GLN A 14 -20.27 2.97 -10.58
N PRO A 15 -21.34 3.39 -9.88
CA PRO A 15 -22.63 2.75 -10.03
C PRO A 15 -23.24 3.24 -11.36
N ASN A 16 -23.38 2.32 -12.31
CA ASN A 16 -23.94 2.63 -13.61
C ASN A 16 -25.46 2.85 -13.48
N THR A 17 -25.90 4.11 -13.36
CA THR A 17 -27.32 4.49 -13.46
C THR A 17 -27.68 4.82 -14.89
N GLN A 18 -28.31 3.89 -15.59
CA GLN A 18 -29.21 4.19 -16.69
C GLN A 18 -30.60 3.60 -16.40
N LYS A 19 -31.58 4.49 -16.28
CA LYS A 19 -33.00 4.15 -16.35
C LYS A 19 -33.32 3.75 -17.79
N ASN A 20 -33.86 2.56 -17.98
CA ASN A 20 -34.94 2.31 -18.92
C ASN A 20 -35.72 1.08 -18.44
N GLY A 21 -37.03 1.27 -18.29
CA GLY A 21 -37.95 0.23 -17.87
C GLY A 21 -38.17 -0.78 -18.98
N HIS A 22 -38.01 -2.05 -18.66
CA HIS A 22 -38.88 -3.12 -19.13
C HIS A 22 -38.78 -4.28 -18.13
N HIS A 23 -39.94 -4.83 -17.78
CA HIS A 23 -40.10 -5.98 -16.91
C HIS A 23 -39.29 -7.16 -17.42
N ASP A 24 -38.24 -7.57 -16.69
CA ASP A 24 -37.75 -8.93 -16.78
C ASP A 24 -37.44 -9.47 -15.38
N LYS A 25 -38.18 -10.52 -15.02
CA LYS A 25 -38.04 -11.27 -13.78
C LYS A 25 -36.65 -11.90 -13.75
N LYS A 26 -35.68 -11.26 -13.09
CA LYS A 26 -34.42 -11.91 -12.70
C LYS A 26 -34.70 -12.93 -11.59
N THR A 27 -35.07 -14.14 -11.99
CA THR A 27 -34.90 -15.32 -11.15
C THR A 27 -33.40 -15.53 -10.94
N GLY A 28 -32.94 -15.31 -9.72
CA GLY A 28 -31.58 -15.62 -9.32
C GLY A 28 -31.38 -17.14 -9.41
N TYR A 29 -30.89 -17.62 -10.54
CA TYR A 29 -30.41 -18.99 -10.68
C TYR A 29 -29.23 -19.17 -9.72
N ILE A 30 -29.50 -19.72 -8.54
CA ILE A 30 -28.46 -20.29 -7.68
C ILE A 30 -27.90 -21.47 -8.48
N LYS A 31 -26.78 -21.26 -9.17
CA LYS A 31 -26.05 -22.35 -9.82
C LYS A 31 -25.60 -23.30 -8.71
N ASP A 32 -26.08 -24.54 -8.76
CA ASP A 32 -25.63 -25.58 -7.84
C ASP A 32 -24.09 -25.71 -7.88
N SER A 33 -23.52 -26.02 -6.71
CA SER A 33 -22.09 -26.14 -6.48
C SER A 33 -21.43 -27.14 -7.44
N ALA A 34 -22.08 -28.28 -7.74
CA ALA A 34 -21.55 -29.28 -8.66
C ALA A 34 -21.52 -28.75 -10.11
N SER A 35 -22.57 -28.02 -10.52
CA SER A 35 -22.59 -27.33 -11.82
C SER A 35 -21.47 -26.30 -11.93
N ARG A 36 -21.15 -25.58 -10.86
CA ARG A 36 -20.04 -24.61 -10.85
C ARG A 36 -18.68 -25.30 -10.95
N ILE A 37 -18.47 -26.38 -10.21
CA ILE A 37 -17.24 -27.20 -10.30
C ILE A 37 -17.08 -27.77 -11.71
N LYS A 38 -18.15 -28.30 -12.32
CA LYS A 38 -18.12 -28.81 -13.69
C LYS A 38 -17.70 -27.76 -14.71
N ASN A 39 -18.25 -26.54 -14.59
CA ASN A 39 -17.86 -25.41 -15.46
C ASN A 39 -16.38 -25.03 -15.30
N ILE A 40 -15.85 -25.04 -14.07
CA ILE A 40 -14.43 -24.77 -13.79
C ILE A 40 -13.57 -25.88 -14.41
N ALA A 41 -13.94 -27.14 -14.21
CA ALA A 41 -13.21 -28.26 -14.79
C ALA A 41 -13.18 -28.15 -16.32
N GLN A 42 -14.30 -27.81 -16.96
CA GLN A 42 -14.40 -27.60 -18.40
C GLN A 42 -13.50 -26.46 -18.89
N SER A 43 -13.54 -25.30 -18.25
CA SER A 43 -12.72 -24.15 -18.67
C SER A 43 -11.22 -24.43 -18.55
N HIS A 44 -10.82 -25.29 -17.61
CA HIS A 44 -9.44 -25.69 -17.38
C HIS A 44 -9.03 -27.01 -18.09
N GLY A 45 -9.92 -27.67 -18.83
CA GLY A 45 -9.64 -28.96 -19.50
C GLY A 45 -9.41 -30.14 -18.54
N LEU A 46 -10.04 -30.08 -17.36
CA LEU A 46 -9.92 -31.01 -16.24
C LEU A 46 -11.21 -31.80 -15.97
N ASP A 47 -12.16 -31.78 -16.90
CA ASP A 47 -13.48 -32.38 -16.77
C ASP A 47 -13.57 -33.83 -17.25
N ALA A 48 -12.45 -34.45 -17.63
CA ALA A 48 -12.41 -35.81 -18.19
C ALA A 48 -13.09 -36.90 -17.32
N LEU A 49 -13.11 -36.73 -15.99
CA LEU A 49 -13.79 -37.66 -15.06
C LEU A 49 -15.19 -37.19 -14.65
N LEU A 50 -15.61 -36.01 -15.11
CA LEU A 50 -16.94 -35.42 -14.86
C LEU A 50 -17.87 -35.54 -16.07
N GLN A 51 -17.35 -36.05 -17.18
CA GLN A 51 -18.10 -36.37 -18.40
C GLN A 51 -18.62 -37.80 -18.33
N THR A 52 -19.77 -38.04 -18.97
CA THR A 52 -20.35 -39.38 -19.13
C THR A 52 -19.61 -40.17 -20.20
N ASP A 53 -19.14 -39.48 -21.24
CA ASP A 53 -18.44 -40.09 -22.37
C ASP A 53 -16.92 -40.02 -22.18
N PRO A 54 -16.16 -40.98 -22.74
CA PRO A 54 -14.71 -40.93 -22.70
C PRO A 54 -14.17 -39.65 -23.34
N PRO A 55 -13.13 -39.02 -22.76
CA PRO A 55 -12.55 -37.80 -23.32
C PRO A 55 -11.95 -38.08 -24.71
N ALA A 56 -12.31 -37.25 -25.69
CA ALA A 56 -11.82 -37.39 -27.07
C ALA A 56 -10.30 -37.23 -27.21
N LYS A 57 -9.64 -36.54 -26.28
CA LYS A 57 -8.19 -36.30 -26.27
C LYS A 57 -7.51 -37.08 -25.15
N SER A 58 -6.30 -37.56 -25.42
CA SER A 58 -5.46 -38.22 -24.44
C SER A 58 -5.15 -37.31 -23.24
N ALA A 59 -4.78 -37.91 -22.10
CA ALA A 59 -4.39 -37.14 -20.92
C ALA A 59 -3.18 -36.22 -21.19
N LEU A 60 -2.23 -36.69 -22.01
CA LEU A 60 -1.05 -35.92 -22.41
C LEU A 60 -1.43 -34.69 -23.24
N GLU A 61 -2.27 -34.86 -24.27
CA GLU A 61 -2.73 -33.74 -25.11
C GLU A 61 -3.48 -32.68 -24.30
N ARG A 62 -4.35 -33.11 -23.36
CA ARG A 62 -5.05 -32.18 -22.47
C ARG A 62 -4.09 -31.42 -21.57
N ALA A 63 -3.07 -32.08 -21.04
CA ALA A 63 -2.05 -31.44 -20.22
C ALA A 63 -1.22 -30.41 -21.03
N GLN A 64 -0.80 -30.75 -22.25
CA GLN A 64 -0.07 -29.86 -23.14
C GLN A 64 -0.88 -28.62 -23.52
N LEU A 65 -2.16 -28.80 -23.90
CA LEU A 65 -3.05 -27.70 -24.23
C LEU A 65 -3.26 -26.75 -23.04
N ARG A 66 -3.38 -27.31 -21.83
CA ARG A 66 -3.49 -26.51 -20.60
C ARG A 66 -2.20 -25.72 -20.32
N ASP A 67 -1.03 -26.30 -20.59
CA ASP A 67 0.25 -25.62 -20.41
C ASP A 67 0.43 -24.47 -21.41
N GLN A 68 0.13 -24.69 -22.69
CA GLN A 68 0.15 -23.64 -23.72
C GLN A 68 -0.75 -22.46 -23.34
N ARG A 69 -1.99 -22.71 -22.89
CA ARG A 69 -2.90 -21.65 -22.42
C ARG A 69 -2.34 -20.89 -21.22
N ARG A 70 -1.67 -21.59 -20.29
CA ARG A 70 -1.05 -20.95 -19.12
C ARG A 70 0.10 -20.04 -19.56
N GLN A 71 0.95 -20.48 -20.47
CA GLN A 71 2.05 -19.69 -21.01
C GLN A 71 1.52 -18.44 -21.74
N GLU A 72 0.48 -18.58 -22.56
CA GLU A 72 -0.18 -17.45 -23.23
C GLU A 72 -0.73 -16.43 -22.23
N GLN A 73 -1.40 -16.90 -21.17
CA GLN A 73 -1.94 -16.01 -20.14
C GLN A 73 -0.84 -15.28 -19.35
N ARG A 74 0.26 -15.98 -19.06
CA ARG A 74 1.44 -15.41 -18.39
C ARG A 74 2.08 -14.32 -19.23
N GLN A 75 2.25 -14.56 -20.54
CA GLN A 75 2.73 -13.56 -21.48
C GLN A 75 1.83 -12.31 -21.49
N LYS A 76 0.51 -12.50 -21.62
CA LYS A 76 -0.48 -11.42 -21.59
C LYS A 76 -0.41 -10.60 -20.29
N ASN A 77 -0.19 -11.26 -19.15
CA ASN A 77 -0.04 -10.56 -17.87
C ASN A 77 1.19 -9.66 -17.86
N LEU A 78 2.34 -10.15 -18.33
CA LEU A 78 3.58 -9.38 -18.39
C LEU A 78 3.44 -8.18 -19.33
N GLU A 79 2.90 -8.39 -20.52
CA GLU A 79 2.65 -7.31 -21.49
C GLU A 79 1.70 -6.25 -20.93
N GLN A 80 0.65 -6.67 -20.22
CA GLN A 80 -0.28 -5.75 -19.57
C GLN A 80 0.40 -4.93 -18.47
N ILE A 81 1.25 -5.55 -17.65
CA ILE A 81 2.02 -4.84 -16.61
C ILE A 81 2.99 -3.84 -17.24
N LEU A 82 3.72 -4.23 -18.29
CA LEU A 82 4.64 -3.34 -18.99
C LEU A 82 3.90 -2.19 -19.69
N LYS A 83 2.75 -2.46 -20.30
CA LYS A 83 1.88 -1.42 -20.88
C LYS A 83 1.45 -0.41 -19.83
N LEU A 84 1.01 -0.87 -18.66
CA LEU A 84 0.63 0.00 -17.55
C LEU A 84 1.83 0.81 -17.04
N ALA A 85 3.01 0.19 -16.90
CA ALA A 85 4.22 0.86 -16.44
C ALA A 85 4.63 1.96 -17.41
N HIS A 86 4.68 1.64 -18.71
CA HIS A 86 4.99 2.57 -19.78
C HIS A 86 4.02 3.75 -19.80
N SER A 87 2.70 3.50 -19.68
CA SER A 87 1.69 4.56 -19.62
C SER A 87 1.81 5.50 -18.41
N ALA A 88 2.46 5.04 -17.34
CA ALA A 88 2.70 5.84 -16.14
C ALA A 88 4.03 6.61 -16.19
N CYS A 89 4.92 6.30 -17.12
CA CYS A 89 6.17 7.03 -17.33
C CYS A 89 5.91 8.44 -17.87
N ARG A 90 6.84 9.34 -17.59
CA ARG A 90 6.86 10.74 -18.04
C ARG A 90 8.30 11.07 -18.48
N ASP A 91 8.59 12.33 -18.76
CA ASP A 91 9.95 12.83 -19.03
C ASP A 91 10.80 12.83 -17.75
N GLU A 92 11.12 11.63 -17.26
CA GLU A 92 11.89 11.35 -16.07
C GLU A 92 13.20 10.64 -16.49
N THR A 93 14.31 10.90 -15.80
CA THR A 93 15.57 10.19 -16.03
C THR A 93 15.38 8.70 -15.74
N ALA A 94 15.83 7.85 -16.66
CA ALA A 94 15.79 6.40 -16.53
C ALA A 94 17.21 5.85 -16.35
N GLY A 95 17.31 4.80 -15.54
CA GLY A 95 18.46 3.91 -15.45
C GLY A 95 18.05 2.49 -15.84
N GLU A 96 19.04 1.61 -15.99
CA GLU A 96 18.80 0.20 -16.26
C GLU A 96 18.67 -0.58 -14.94
N PRO A 97 17.53 -1.28 -14.73
CA PRO A 97 17.42 -2.23 -13.63
C PRO A 97 18.42 -3.38 -13.78
N ASP A 98 18.84 -3.92 -12.65
CA ASP A 98 19.69 -5.11 -12.60
C ASP A 98 19.04 -6.31 -13.31
N GLN A 99 19.85 -7.12 -14.02
CA GLN A 99 19.33 -8.24 -14.82
C GLN A 99 18.76 -9.37 -13.95
N ASP A 100 19.40 -9.68 -12.82
CA ASP A 100 18.88 -10.69 -11.90
C ASP A 100 17.56 -10.22 -11.28
N TRP A 101 17.48 -8.93 -10.96
CA TRP A 101 16.24 -8.30 -10.51
C TRP A 101 15.13 -8.43 -11.56
N LEU A 102 15.40 -8.12 -12.84
CA LEU A 102 14.42 -8.22 -13.93
C LEU A 102 13.92 -9.65 -14.12
N TYR A 103 14.83 -10.62 -14.11
CA TYR A 103 14.46 -12.03 -14.21
C TYR A 103 13.49 -12.43 -13.10
N ARG A 104 13.79 -12.06 -11.85
CA ARG A 104 12.92 -12.34 -10.70
C ARG A 104 11.61 -11.58 -10.75
N PHE A 105 11.62 -10.33 -11.21
CA PHE A 105 10.42 -9.53 -11.39
C PHE A 105 9.47 -10.22 -12.37
N PHE A 106 9.93 -10.59 -13.56
CA PHE A 106 9.09 -11.24 -14.57
C PHE A 106 8.60 -12.62 -14.12
N ASP A 107 9.45 -13.41 -13.47
CA ASP A 107 9.07 -14.72 -12.93
C ASP A 107 7.92 -14.64 -11.92
N MET A 108 7.87 -13.58 -11.11
CA MET A 108 6.80 -13.37 -10.14
C MET A 108 5.57 -12.68 -10.75
N ALA A 109 5.78 -11.68 -11.61
CA ALA A 109 4.74 -10.86 -12.22
C ALA A 109 3.83 -11.63 -13.19
N GLN A 110 4.36 -12.68 -13.84
CA GLN A 110 3.64 -13.46 -14.84
C GLN A 110 2.37 -14.14 -14.29
N ASP A 111 2.31 -14.41 -12.99
CA ASP A 111 1.16 -15.06 -12.34
C ASP A 111 0.15 -14.05 -11.75
N ILE A 112 0.33 -12.75 -11.99
CA ILE A 112 -0.54 -11.70 -11.44
C ILE A 112 -1.69 -11.36 -12.40
N HIS A 113 -2.88 -11.88 -12.09
CA HIS A 113 -4.09 -11.68 -12.92
C HIS A 113 -5.00 -10.52 -12.46
N ASN A 114 -4.91 -10.11 -11.19
CA ASN A 114 -5.79 -9.07 -10.66
C ASN A 114 -5.37 -7.69 -11.19
N SER A 115 -6.31 -6.95 -11.81
CA SER A 115 -6.01 -5.65 -12.43
C SER A 115 -5.44 -4.61 -11.45
N SER A 116 -5.92 -4.56 -10.20
CA SER A 116 -5.38 -3.65 -9.20
C SER A 116 -3.95 -4.01 -8.81
N MET A 117 -3.66 -5.31 -8.68
CA MET A 117 -2.28 -5.77 -8.44
C MET A 117 -1.39 -5.50 -9.64
N GLN A 118 -1.85 -5.72 -10.88
CA GLN A 118 -1.08 -5.40 -12.09
C GLN A 118 -0.67 -3.92 -12.13
N LYS A 119 -1.53 -3.00 -11.69
CA LYS A 119 -1.17 -1.57 -11.55
C LYS A 119 -0.07 -1.34 -10.51
N LEU A 120 -0.11 -2.05 -9.39
CA LEU A 120 0.92 -1.95 -8.36
C LEU A 120 2.27 -2.51 -8.84
N TRP A 121 2.25 -3.66 -9.51
CA TRP A 121 3.43 -4.24 -10.16
C TRP A 121 4.00 -3.34 -11.26
N ALA A 122 3.14 -2.65 -12.01
CA ALA A 122 3.55 -1.64 -12.98
C ALA A 122 4.24 -0.43 -12.33
N GLN A 123 3.76 0.01 -11.16
CA GLN A 123 4.41 1.08 -10.38
C GLN A 123 5.78 0.65 -9.84
N VAL A 124 5.92 -0.62 -9.42
CA VAL A 124 7.21 -1.20 -9.04
C VAL A 124 8.19 -1.14 -10.21
N MET A 125 7.78 -1.63 -11.38
CA MET A 125 8.62 -1.60 -12.59
C MET A 125 9.03 -0.17 -12.95
N LYS A 126 8.07 0.78 -12.97
CA LYS A 126 8.37 2.18 -13.23
C LYS A 126 9.44 2.72 -12.26
N ARG A 127 9.26 2.47 -10.95
CA ARG A 127 10.16 3.01 -9.93
C ARG A 127 11.56 2.38 -10.00
N GLU A 128 11.65 1.10 -10.35
CA GLU A 128 12.95 0.46 -10.55
C GLU A 128 13.68 1.02 -11.76
N VAL A 129 12.97 1.34 -12.85
CA VAL A 129 13.58 2.00 -14.03
C VAL A 129 14.00 3.43 -13.72
N THR A 130 13.22 4.20 -12.96
CA THR A 130 13.59 5.59 -12.64
C THR A 130 14.61 5.71 -11.51
N ASN A 131 14.70 4.70 -10.64
CA ASN A 131 15.64 4.63 -9.54
C ASN A 131 16.04 3.15 -9.30
N PRO A 132 17.04 2.63 -10.04
CA PRO A 132 17.52 1.27 -9.87
C PRO A 132 17.98 0.98 -8.43
N GLY A 133 17.66 -0.20 -7.91
CA GLY A 133 17.93 -0.60 -6.53
C GLY A 133 16.89 -0.11 -5.51
N SER A 134 15.79 0.49 -5.96
CA SER A 134 14.77 1.07 -5.07
C SER A 134 13.77 0.05 -4.50
N THR A 135 13.68 -1.14 -5.10
CA THR A 135 12.82 -2.24 -4.66
C THR A 135 13.63 -3.52 -4.46
N SER A 136 13.67 -4.04 -3.24
CA SER A 136 14.40 -5.27 -2.93
C SER A 136 13.67 -6.55 -3.38
N MET A 137 14.41 -7.66 -3.50
CA MET A 137 13.81 -8.99 -3.70
C MET A 137 12.84 -9.40 -2.59
N LYS A 138 13.07 -8.93 -1.36
CA LYS A 138 12.15 -9.18 -0.24
C LYS A 138 10.82 -8.48 -0.48
N ALA A 139 10.84 -7.24 -0.98
CA ALA A 139 9.63 -6.50 -1.34
C ALA A 139 8.85 -7.18 -2.47
N LEU A 140 9.51 -7.69 -3.51
CA LEU A 140 8.85 -8.43 -4.58
C LEU A 140 8.15 -9.70 -4.09
N LYS A 141 8.81 -10.47 -3.20
CA LYS A 141 8.21 -11.68 -2.61
C LYS A 141 6.96 -11.35 -1.80
N VAL A 142 7.03 -10.35 -0.92
CA VAL A 142 5.86 -9.91 -0.14
C VAL A 142 4.74 -9.43 -1.06
N LEU A 143 5.08 -8.69 -2.13
CA LEU A 143 4.09 -8.22 -3.09
C LEU A 143 3.41 -9.36 -3.88
N LYS A 144 4.14 -10.43 -4.19
CA LYS A 144 3.63 -11.62 -4.89
C LYS A 144 2.58 -12.35 -4.04
N ASP A 145 2.85 -12.52 -2.76
CA ASP A 145 1.98 -13.27 -1.85
C ASP A 145 0.81 -12.43 -1.32
N MET A 146 0.82 -11.12 -1.59
CA MET A 146 -0.19 -10.18 -1.14
C MET A 146 -1.49 -10.27 -1.95
N SER A 147 -2.61 -10.44 -1.25
CA SER A 147 -3.95 -10.30 -1.82
C SER A 147 -4.31 -8.83 -2.10
N PRO A 148 -5.29 -8.56 -2.98
CA PRO A 148 -5.74 -7.19 -3.24
C PRO A 148 -6.24 -6.45 -1.98
N LYS A 149 -6.79 -7.16 -1.01
CA LYS A 149 -7.28 -6.58 0.25
C LYS A 149 -6.13 -6.16 1.18
N GLU A 150 -5.07 -6.95 1.22
CA GLU A 150 -3.85 -6.64 1.95
C GLU A 150 -3.13 -5.44 1.32
N ALA A 151 -3.07 -5.38 -0.01
CA ALA A 151 -2.52 -4.23 -0.74
C ALA A 151 -3.28 -2.93 -0.42
N GLN A 152 -4.62 -3.00 -0.34
CA GLN A 152 -5.42 -1.85 0.11
C GLN A 152 -5.13 -1.45 1.56
N THR A 153 -4.89 -2.43 2.43
CA THR A 153 -4.52 -2.19 3.83
C THR A 153 -3.19 -1.48 3.93
N LEU A 154 -2.18 -1.91 3.16
CA LEU A 154 -0.91 -1.22 3.02
C LEU A 154 -1.09 0.20 2.47
N GLN A 155 -1.95 0.38 1.46
CA GLN A 155 -2.22 1.70 0.88
C GLN A 155 -2.80 2.68 1.92
N ARG A 156 -3.72 2.20 2.76
CA ARG A 156 -4.27 3.00 3.86
C ARG A 156 -3.20 3.31 4.90
N ALA A 157 -2.40 2.33 5.30
CA ALA A 157 -1.32 2.60 6.25
C ALA A 157 -0.29 3.61 5.70
N ALA A 158 0.06 3.50 4.42
CA ALA A 158 0.99 4.41 3.76
C ALA A 158 0.48 5.85 3.69
N SER A 159 -0.84 6.08 3.55
CA SER A 159 -1.42 7.43 3.54
C SER A 159 -1.41 8.11 4.92
N LEU A 160 -1.36 7.32 6.01
CA LEU A 160 -1.26 7.82 7.38
C LEU A 160 0.21 7.93 7.86
N ALA A 161 1.15 7.35 7.10
CA ALA A 161 2.53 7.28 7.51
C ALA A 161 3.21 8.66 7.54
N CYS A 162 4.03 8.86 8.57
CA CYS A 162 4.90 10.02 8.77
C CYS A 162 6.33 9.57 9.02
N SER A 163 7.27 10.50 9.14
CA SER A 163 8.64 10.23 9.58
C SER A 163 9.11 11.34 10.50
N PHE A 164 9.86 10.97 11.54
CA PHE A 164 10.43 11.85 12.55
C PHE A 164 11.61 11.16 13.24
N GLY A 165 12.44 11.93 13.96
CA GLY A 165 13.51 11.39 14.81
C GLY A 165 14.82 11.08 14.06
N GLY A 166 15.17 11.86 13.04
CA GLY A 166 16.45 11.77 12.32
C GLY A 166 16.60 10.60 11.34
N ASP A 167 15.71 9.61 11.39
CA ASP A 167 15.64 8.58 10.36
C ASP A 167 14.52 8.87 9.33
N ASN A 168 14.74 8.39 8.10
CA ASN A 168 13.77 8.50 7.01
C ASN A 168 12.75 7.34 6.99
N SER A 169 12.65 6.58 8.09
CA SER A 169 11.70 5.48 8.19
C SER A 169 10.30 6.03 8.39
N LYS A 170 9.37 5.47 7.62
CA LYS A 170 7.94 5.63 7.79
C LYS A 170 7.51 5.01 9.12
N LYS A 171 6.61 5.69 9.79
CA LYS A 171 6.03 5.38 11.09
C LYS A 171 4.54 5.69 11.06
N LEU A 172 3.74 4.87 11.73
CA LEU A 172 2.33 5.15 12.01
C LEU A 172 2.27 5.80 13.39
N LEU A 173 2.05 7.10 13.44
CA LEU A 173 1.85 7.79 14.71
C LEU A 173 0.48 7.38 15.28
N ILE A 174 0.48 6.89 16.51
CA ILE A 174 -0.75 6.48 17.20
C ILE A 174 -1.06 7.39 18.39
N GLY A 175 -0.12 8.20 18.87
CA GLY A 175 -0.37 9.06 20.01
C GLY A 175 0.88 9.67 20.63
N TYR A 176 0.73 10.15 21.86
CA TYR A 176 1.84 10.58 22.71
C TYR A 176 1.63 10.15 24.16
N LYS A 177 2.74 10.04 24.90
CA LYS A 177 2.77 9.96 26.36
C LYS A 177 3.39 11.23 26.92
N ALA A 178 2.81 11.74 27.99
CA ALA A 178 3.33 12.87 28.74
C ALA A 178 3.50 12.48 30.21
N HIS A 179 4.73 12.55 30.70
CA HIS A 179 5.05 12.40 32.11
C HIS A 179 4.70 13.68 32.88
N GLY A 180 4.12 13.54 34.08
CA GLY A 180 3.84 14.67 34.96
C GLY A 180 5.14 15.27 35.51
N GLY A 181 5.27 16.60 35.51
CA GLY A 181 6.44 17.29 36.06
C GLY A 181 6.62 17.09 37.58
N ILE A 182 7.85 17.30 38.04
CA ILE A 182 8.36 17.04 39.41
C ILE A 182 7.54 17.74 40.52
N PHE A 183 6.83 18.83 40.20
CA PHE A 183 6.02 19.60 41.15
C PHE A 183 4.57 19.13 41.32
N ASN A 184 4.11 18.12 40.57
CA ASN A 184 2.76 17.58 40.70
C ASN A 184 2.79 16.17 41.31
N PHE A 185 2.89 16.09 42.64
CA PHE A 185 2.75 14.86 43.41
C PHE A 185 1.45 14.12 43.03
N GLY A 186 1.58 12.99 42.33
CA GLY A 186 0.52 11.98 42.19
C GLY A 186 -0.17 11.83 40.83
N LYS A 187 0.22 12.50 39.75
CA LYS A 187 -0.37 12.22 38.42
C LYS A 187 0.40 11.16 37.63
N ARG A 188 -0.34 10.10 37.28
CA ARG A 188 0.03 9.02 36.36
C ARG A 188 0.38 9.56 34.97
N ASP A 189 1.23 8.84 34.26
CA ASP A 189 1.50 9.09 32.83
C ASP A 189 0.20 9.25 32.06
N THR A 190 0.06 10.36 31.36
CA THR A 190 -1.11 10.60 30.51
C THR A 190 -0.79 10.15 29.10
N THR A 191 -1.56 9.18 28.60
CA THR A 191 -1.47 8.71 27.22
C THR A 191 -2.65 9.26 26.45
N SER A 192 -2.39 9.85 25.28
CA SER A 192 -3.42 10.34 24.37
C SER A 192 -3.23 9.70 23.01
N ASN A 193 -4.28 9.06 22.49
CA ASN A 193 -4.22 8.21 21.30
C ASN A 193 -5.11 8.74 20.17
N LEU A 194 -4.68 8.48 18.94
CA LEU A 194 -5.48 8.60 17.72
C LEU A 194 -6.31 7.35 17.54
N ASN A 195 -7.58 7.53 17.21
CA ASN A 195 -8.43 6.43 16.81
C ASN A 195 -8.15 6.04 15.35
N MET A 196 -7.18 5.14 15.15
CA MET A 196 -6.77 4.65 13.82
C MET A 196 -7.92 3.96 13.05
N GLY A 197 -8.89 3.40 13.77
CA GLY A 197 -10.08 2.77 13.18
C GLY A 197 -10.93 3.74 12.34
N SER A 198 -10.98 5.01 12.74
CA SER A 198 -11.67 6.09 12.00
C SER A 198 -11.14 6.28 10.58
N PHE A 199 -9.89 5.87 10.34
CA PHE A 199 -9.19 6.02 9.07
C PHE A 199 -9.06 4.70 8.32
N GLN A 200 -9.95 3.75 8.61
CA GLN A 200 -9.96 2.40 8.02
C GLN A 200 -8.69 1.59 8.31
N LEU A 201 -8.01 1.89 9.42
CA LEU A 201 -6.84 1.15 9.90
C LEU A 201 -7.05 0.66 11.35
N PRO A 202 -8.04 -0.22 11.60
CA PRO A 202 -8.23 -0.84 12.91
C PRO A 202 -7.03 -1.74 13.28
N TYR A 203 -6.94 -2.18 14.54
CA TYR A 203 -5.84 -3.03 15.00
C TYR A 203 -5.68 -4.32 14.18
N SER A 204 -6.77 -4.92 13.72
CA SER A 204 -6.72 -6.09 12.83
C SER A 204 -5.95 -5.83 11.53
N SER A 205 -6.00 -4.60 11.01
CA SER A 205 -5.20 -4.18 9.85
C SER A 205 -3.72 -4.08 10.17
N LEU A 206 -3.36 -3.66 11.39
CA LEU A 206 -1.96 -3.67 11.84
C LEU A 206 -1.42 -5.09 11.95
N LEU A 207 -2.22 -6.03 12.48
CA LEU A 207 -1.85 -7.45 12.57
C LEU A 207 -1.55 -8.05 11.19
N VAL A 208 -2.39 -7.74 10.19
CA VAL A 208 -2.15 -8.16 8.80
C VAL A 208 -0.82 -7.61 8.28
N LEU A 209 -0.51 -6.33 8.52
CA LEU A 209 0.75 -5.73 8.07
C LEU A 209 1.97 -6.30 8.83
N ILE A 210 1.81 -6.72 10.07
CA ILE A 210 2.85 -7.40 10.86
C ILE A 210 3.09 -8.81 10.29
N GLU A 211 2.02 -9.56 9.99
CA GLU A 211 2.08 -10.90 9.41
C GLU A 211 2.76 -10.89 8.03
N LEU A 212 2.48 -9.87 7.21
CA LEU A 212 3.16 -9.64 5.94
C LEU A 212 4.61 -9.17 6.08
N GLY A 213 5.09 -8.92 7.31
CA GLY A 213 6.45 -8.43 7.58
C GLY A 213 6.67 -6.98 7.16
N LEU A 214 5.61 -6.17 7.05
CA LEU A 214 5.65 -4.76 6.65
C LEU A 214 5.73 -3.80 7.84
N LEU A 215 5.24 -4.20 9.00
CA LEU A 215 5.37 -3.50 10.28
C LEU A 215 6.14 -4.34 11.30
N HIS A 216 6.89 -3.68 12.18
CA HIS A 216 7.37 -4.32 13.40
C HIS A 216 6.19 -4.58 14.35
N SER A 217 6.24 -5.70 15.07
CA SER A 217 5.14 -6.15 15.95
C SER A 217 5.00 -5.33 17.23
N THR A 218 6.04 -4.59 17.62
CA THR A 218 6.08 -3.82 18.86
C THR A 218 5.61 -2.39 18.63
N GLU A 219 4.71 -1.93 19.50
CA GLU A 219 4.50 -0.50 19.70
C GLU A 219 5.76 0.12 20.30
N LEU A 220 6.21 1.25 19.74
CA LEU A 220 7.44 1.92 20.12
C LEU A 220 7.15 3.32 20.67
N GLU A 221 8.05 3.78 21.52
CA GLU A 221 8.09 5.16 22.00
C GLU A 221 9.27 5.89 21.38
N SER A 222 9.12 7.19 21.13
CA SER A 222 10.27 8.02 20.76
C SER A 222 11.16 8.24 21.98
N GLY A 223 12.39 8.70 21.73
CA GLY A 223 13.12 9.41 22.78
C GLY A 223 12.30 10.59 23.31
N GLU A 224 12.65 11.07 24.51
CA GLU A 224 12.05 12.29 25.05
C GLU A 224 12.36 13.46 24.13
N ILE A 225 11.33 14.24 23.80
CA ILE A 225 11.49 15.40 22.94
C ILE A 225 12.05 16.55 23.77
N GLY A 226 13.19 17.08 23.34
CA GLY A 226 13.86 18.20 24.01
C GLY A 226 13.07 19.50 23.87
N ILE A 227 13.09 20.33 24.91
CA ILE A 227 12.46 21.67 24.90
C ILE A 227 13.20 22.62 23.96
N GLU A 228 14.52 22.46 23.82
CA GLU A 228 15.36 23.38 23.04
C GLU A 228 15.29 23.10 21.54
N THR A 229 15.09 21.83 21.15
CA THR A 229 15.14 21.40 19.76
C THR A 229 13.76 20.95 19.28
N PRO A 230 13.14 21.64 18.31
CA PRO A 230 11.89 21.17 17.73
C PRO A 230 12.06 19.81 17.07
N LEU A 231 11.08 18.93 17.24
CA LEU A 231 11.00 17.69 16.49
C LEU A 231 10.33 17.96 15.14
N ILE A 232 11.04 17.72 14.04
CA ILE A 232 10.44 17.78 12.70
C ILE A 232 9.71 16.46 12.41
N LEU A 233 8.41 16.57 12.20
CA LEU A 233 7.54 15.50 11.72
C LEU A 233 7.18 15.75 10.26
N ALA A 234 7.69 14.91 9.37
CA ALA A 234 7.36 14.93 7.96
C ALA A 234 6.15 14.02 7.68
N TYR A 235 5.03 14.61 7.28
CA TYR A 235 3.82 13.90 6.87
C TYR A 235 3.49 14.20 5.41
N GLN A 236 3.52 13.17 4.57
CA GLN A 236 3.06 13.23 3.17
C GLN A 236 3.66 14.39 2.35
N GLY A 237 4.93 14.73 2.63
CA GLY A 237 5.66 15.81 1.98
C GLY A 237 5.57 17.19 2.65
N LYS A 238 4.84 17.31 3.77
CA LYS A 238 4.79 18.52 4.60
C LYS A 238 5.57 18.32 5.89
N ASN A 239 6.37 19.31 6.29
CA ASN A 239 7.08 19.30 7.55
C ASN A 239 6.29 20.08 8.61
N LEU A 240 6.08 19.43 9.74
CA LEU A 240 5.50 20.01 10.95
C LEU A 240 6.62 20.12 11.99
N SER A 241 6.89 21.34 12.46
CA SER A 241 7.81 21.59 13.56
C SER A 241 7.04 21.51 14.87
N LEU A 242 7.44 20.57 15.73
CA LEU A 242 6.80 20.28 17.00
C LEU A 242 7.67 20.80 18.15
N GLN A 243 7.29 21.95 18.73
CA GLN A 243 7.96 22.51 19.90
C GLN A 243 7.24 22.09 21.19
N VAL A 244 7.95 21.52 22.15
CA VAL A 244 7.39 21.20 23.48
C VAL A 244 7.75 22.26 24.51
N ASN A 245 6.80 22.57 25.39
CA ASN A 245 7.02 23.51 26.51
C ASN A 245 7.30 22.79 27.84
N THR A 246 7.14 21.46 27.87
CA THR A 246 7.31 20.63 29.07
C THR A 246 8.15 19.40 28.76
N LYS A 247 8.96 18.97 29.72
CA LYS A 247 9.73 17.72 29.64
C LYS A 247 8.82 16.49 29.74
N GLY A 248 9.36 15.33 29.36
CA GLY A 248 8.69 14.04 29.53
C GLY A 248 7.67 13.69 28.45
N ILE A 249 7.68 14.35 27.30
CA ILE A 249 6.80 14.03 26.17
C ILE A 249 7.50 13.07 25.20
N ARG A 250 6.80 11.99 24.84
CA ARG A 250 7.24 10.97 23.87
C ARG A 250 6.12 10.67 22.89
N LEU A 251 6.44 10.41 21.63
CA LEU A 251 5.48 9.95 20.63
C LEU A 251 5.35 8.43 20.67
N LEU A 252 4.13 7.94 20.47
CA LEU A 252 3.81 6.52 20.33
C LEU A 252 3.59 6.18 18.86
N TYR A 253 4.21 5.11 18.38
CA TYR A 253 4.13 4.74 16.97
C TYR A 253 4.40 3.25 16.69
N TYR A 254 3.91 2.79 15.55
CA TYR A 254 4.41 1.56 14.90
C TYR A 254 5.42 1.92 13.81
N ARG A 255 6.49 1.12 13.70
CA ARG A 255 7.55 1.33 12.70
C ARG A 255 7.38 0.37 11.54
N PHE A 256 7.51 0.88 10.31
CA PHE A 256 7.61 0.03 9.12
C PHE A 256 8.98 -0.67 9.07
N THR A 257 8.98 -1.94 8.65
CA THR A 257 10.21 -2.68 8.36
C THR A 257 10.92 -2.07 7.14
N PRO A 258 12.18 -2.44 6.82
CA PRO A 258 12.82 -1.98 5.58
C PRO A 258 11.98 -2.26 4.34
N THR A 259 11.38 -3.45 4.26
CA THR A 259 10.48 -3.85 3.18
C THR A 259 9.19 -3.01 3.17
N GLY A 260 8.57 -2.78 4.34
CA GLY A 260 7.43 -1.87 4.45
C GLY A 260 7.74 -0.45 4.01
N ASN A 261 8.94 0.06 4.33
CA ASN A 261 9.40 1.38 3.90
C ASN A 261 9.54 1.50 2.38
N GLU A 262 10.16 0.50 1.74
CA GLU A 262 10.28 0.43 0.28
C GLU A 262 8.90 0.47 -0.37
N LEU A 263 7.97 -0.36 0.12
CA LEU A 263 6.64 -0.44 -0.46
C LEU A 263 5.79 0.81 -0.20
N CYS A 264 5.91 1.45 0.97
CA CYS A 264 5.22 2.73 1.21
C CYS A 264 5.74 3.84 0.28
N LYS A 265 7.04 3.85 -0.04
CA LYS A 265 7.61 4.85 -0.98
C LYS A 265 7.05 4.70 -2.40
N LEU A 266 6.72 3.48 -2.84
CA LEU A 266 6.08 3.25 -4.16
C LEU A 266 4.72 3.93 -4.28
N LEU A 267 3.95 3.96 -3.19
CA LEU A 267 2.58 4.46 -3.19
C LEU A 267 2.49 5.99 -3.28
N GLY A 268 3.62 6.68 -3.07
CA GLY A 268 3.76 8.12 -3.12
C GLY A 268 3.01 8.85 -2.00
N ASN A 269 2.93 10.17 -2.12
CA ASN A 269 2.21 11.00 -1.15
C ASN A 269 0.73 11.06 -1.53
N LYS A 270 -0.12 10.54 -0.65
CA LYS A 270 -1.59 10.60 -0.74
C LYS A 270 -2.13 11.01 0.63
N PRO A 271 -2.15 12.31 0.96
CA PRO A 271 -2.52 12.76 2.29
C PRO A 271 -3.97 12.41 2.61
N ASN A 272 -4.19 11.89 3.81
CA ASN A 272 -5.51 11.79 4.40
C ASN A 272 -5.77 13.06 5.22
N SER A 273 -6.73 13.90 4.78
CA SER A 273 -7.06 15.18 5.40
C SER A 273 -7.67 15.00 6.80
N GLN A 274 -8.61 14.08 6.95
CA GLN A 274 -9.26 13.79 8.23
C GLN A 274 -8.26 13.32 9.29
N TYR A 275 -7.32 12.45 8.89
CA TYR A 275 -6.23 12.02 9.77
C TYR A 275 -5.30 13.18 10.11
N TYR A 276 -4.93 14.00 9.12
CA TYR A 276 -4.08 15.16 9.35
C TYR A 276 -4.70 16.11 10.38
N ASP A 277 -5.99 16.42 10.26
CA ASP A 277 -6.69 17.33 11.17
C ASP A 277 -6.73 16.78 12.60
N GLN A 278 -7.05 15.49 12.77
CA GLN A 278 -7.06 14.85 14.10
C GLN A 278 -5.66 14.72 14.70
N MET A 279 -4.66 14.36 13.89
CA MET A 279 -3.26 14.31 14.29
C MET A 279 -2.77 15.70 14.73
N PHE A 280 -3.06 16.73 13.94
CA PHE A 280 -2.69 18.11 14.22
C PHE A 280 -3.36 18.62 15.50
N ALA A 281 -4.66 18.36 15.68
CA ALA A 281 -5.40 18.70 16.90
C ALA A 281 -4.85 17.98 18.14
N LEU A 282 -4.52 16.68 18.02
CA LEU A 282 -3.92 15.91 19.10
C LEU A 282 -2.57 16.48 19.50
N LEU A 283 -1.69 16.77 18.53
CA LEU A 283 -0.37 17.32 18.79
C LEU A 283 -0.47 18.72 19.42
N ASN A 284 -1.39 19.58 18.99
CA ASN A 284 -1.57 20.91 19.61
C ASN A 284 -1.97 20.89 21.09
N GLN A 285 -2.33 19.74 21.66
CA GLN A 285 -2.58 19.62 23.11
C GLN A 285 -1.31 19.77 23.95
N LYS A 286 -0.14 19.43 23.40
CA LYS A 286 1.16 19.42 24.10
C LYS A 286 2.30 20.07 23.34
N PHE A 287 2.11 20.34 22.06
CA PHE A 287 3.10 20.94 21.18
C PHE A 287 2.58 22.27 20.64
N SER A 288 3.46 23.25 20.48
CA SER A 288 3.22 24.34 19.54
C SER A 288 3.63 23.86 18.15
N VAL A 289 2.64 23.63 17.28
CA VAL A 289 2.86 23.07 15.94
C VAL A 289 2.91 24.19 14.90
N SER A 290 4.04 24.32 14.20
CA SER A 290 4.15 25.20 13.02
C SER A 290 4.36 24.37 11.75
N THR A 291 3.74 24.79 10.64
CA THR A 291 4.01 24.19 9.33
C THR A 291 5.12 24.98 8.68
N GLU A 292 6.23 24.33 8.33
CA GLU A 292 7.23 24.99 7.49
C GLU A 292 6.62 25.12 6.09
N ALA A 293 6.40 26.36 5.65
CA ALA A 293 6.13 26.63 4.25
C ALA A 293 7.40 26.25 3.47
N SER A 294 7.27 25.31 2.53
CA SER A 294 8.38 24.90 1.67
C SER A 294 8.95 26.12 0.94
N SER A 295 10.08 26.66 1.39
CA SER A 295 10.88 27.58 0.61
C SER A 295 11.48 26.79 -0.55
N SER A 296 10.91 26.92 -1.75
CA SER A 296 11.52 26.45 -2.98
C SER A 296 12.82 27.22 -3.23
N VAL A 297 13.92 26.71 -2.72
CA VAL A 297 15.25 27.16 -3.14
C VAL A 297 15.56 26.44 -4.45
N ASN A 298 15.34 27.15 -5.56
CA ASN A 298 15.89 26.78 -6.86
C ASN A 298 17.41 26.85 -6.77
N TYR A 299 18.09 25.70 -6.83
CA TYR A 299 19.50 25.69 -7.22
C TYR A 299 19.55 25.61 -8.74
N THR A 300 19.77 26.76 -9.35
CA THR A 300 20.36 26.89 -10.68
C THR A 300 21.81 26.42 -10.59
N VAL A 301 22.15 25.36 -11.33
CA VAL A 301 23.42 25.22 -12.05
C VAL A 301 23.09 24.61 -13.41
#